data_AF-A0AA43M0W0-F1
#
_entry.id   AF-A0AA43M0W0-F1
#
_cell.length_a   1.000
_cell.length_b   1.000
_cell.length_c   1.000
_cell.angle_alpha   90.00
_cell.angle_beta   90.00
_cell.angle_gamma   90.00
#
_symmetry.space_group_name_H-M   'P 1'
#
loop_
_entity.id
_entity.type
_entity.pdbx_description
1 polymer ?
#
loop_
_entity_poly.entity_id
_entity_poly.type
_entity_poly.pdbx_seq_one_letter_code
_entity_poly.pdbx_strand_id
1 'polypeptide(L)' 'MYWANKYKDTPLKINTVHPGLVKTRMGGDKAELTPEDGAKTAFRYATLPADGPTGGFFYMEDRLPW' A
#
# COMPACT_ATOMS: atom_id res chain seq x y z
N MET A 1 2.87 -3.82 13.78
CA MET A 1 2.64 -4.86 12.74
C MET A 1 3.28 -6.19 13.14
N TYR A 2 2.50 -7.24 13.41
CA TYR A 2 3.03 -8.58 13.76
C TYR A 2 3.84 -9.21 12.61
N TRP A 3 3.29 -9.21 11.40
CA TRP A 3 3.90 -9.91 10.26
C TRP A 3 5.24 -9.32 9.82
N ALA A 4 5.33 -7.99 9.73
CA ALA A 4 6.60 -7.32 9.43
C ALA A 4 7.68 -7.66 10.48
N ASN A 5 7.33 -7.70 11.77
CA ASN A 5 8.28 -8.07 12.82
C ASN A 5 8.67 -9.56 12.76
N LYS A 6 7.71 -10.44 12.47
CA LYS A 6 7.96 -11.90 12.35
C LYS A 6 8.97 -12.25 11.26
N TYR A 7 8.98 -11.49 10.16
CA TYR A 7 9.83 -11.74 8.99
C TYR A 7 10.97 -10.72 8.83
N LYS A 8 11.32 -9.98 9.89
CA LYS A 8 12.30 -8.89 9.85
C LYS A 8 13.71 -9.28 9.35
N ASP A 9 14.09 -10.56 9.53
CA ASP A 9 15.42 -11.08 9.16
C ASP A 9 15.40 -11.77 7.77
N THR A 10 14.38 -11.50 6.96
CA THR A 10 14.20 -12.06 5.61
C THR A 10 14.13 -10.93 4.58
N PRO A 11 14.28 -11.21 3.27
CA PRO A 11 14.07 -10.19 2.24
C PRO A 11 12.60 -9.75 2.08
N LEU A 12 11.64 -10.31 2.83
CA LEU A 12 10.22 -10.04 2.66
C LEU A 12 9.86 -8.62 3.14
N LYS A 13 9.17 -7.86 2.27
CA LYS A 13 8.59 -6.55 2.60
C LYS A 13 7.10 -6.70 2.85
N ILE A 14 6.64 -6.21 4.01
CA ILE A 14 5.24 -6.31 4.43
C ILE A 14 4.75 -4.94 4.81
N ASN A 15 3.79 -4.39 4.05
CA ASN A 15 3.22 -3.06 4.28
C ASN A 15 1.70 -3.10 4.09
N THR A 16 1.00 -2.15 4.71
CA THR A 16 -0.40 -1.87 4.45
C THR A 16 -0.46 -0.67 3.52
N VAL A 17 -1.32 -0.73 2.51
CA VAL A 17 -1.48 0.34 1.52
C VAL A 17 -2.92 0.81 1.49
N HIS A 18 -3.11 2.12 1.42
CA HIS A 18 -4.39 2.74 1.14
C HIS A 18 -4.53 2.94 -0.38
N PRO A 19 -5.60 2.47 -1.01
CA PRO A 19 -5.84 2.69 -2.45
C PRO A 19 -6.51 4.05 -2.77
N GLY A 20 -6.79 4.89 -1.77
CA GLY A 20 -7.72 6.01 -1.90
C GLY A 20 -9.18 5.55 -2.08
N LEU A 21 -10.05 6.47 -2.52
CA LEU A 21 -11.45 6.17 -2.85
C LEU A 21 -11.57 5.92 -4.36
N VAL A 22 -11.72 4.64 -4.73
CA VAL A 22 -11.59 4.16 -6.12
C VAL A 22 -12.93 3.82 -6.74
N LYS A 23 -13.15 4.24 -7.99
CA LYS A 23 -14.32 3.95 -8.85
C LYS A 23 -14.41 2.47 -9.20
N THR A 24 -14.87 1.70 -8.22
CA THR A 24 -15.16 0.26 -8.31
C THR A 24 -16.60 0.05 -7.86
N ARG A 25 -17.10 -1.19 -7.99
CA ARG A 25 -18.40 -1.56 -7.40
C ARG A 25 -18.51 -1.23 -5.90
N MET A 26 -17.39 -1.28 -5.17
CA MET A 26 -17.35 -0.97 -3.73
C MET A 26 -17.30 0.53 -3.44
N GLY A 27 -16.53 1.30 -4.23
CA GLY A 27 -16.38 2.75 -4.03
C GLY A 27 -17.50 3.59 -4.66
N GLY A 28 -18.22 3.04 -5.65
CA GLY A 28 -19.32 3.71 -6.35
C GLY A 28 -18.86 4.78 -7.34
N ASP A 29 -19.83 5.36 -8.05
CA ASP A 29 -19.57 6.29 -9.16
C ASP A 29 -19.04 7.67 -8.71
N LYS A 30 -19.25 8.00 -7.43
CA LYS A 30 -18.77 9.25 -6.81
C LYS A 30 -17.33 9.19 -6.32
N ALA A 31 -16.70 8.02 -6.36
CA ALA A 31 -15.29 7.88 -6.02
C ALA A 31 -14.43 8.77 -6.94
N GLU A 32 -13.31 9.27 -6.42
CA GLU A 32 -12.50 10.26 -7.12
C GLU A 32 -11.51 9.60 -8.08
N LEU A 33 -10.94 8.46 -7.67
CA LEU A 33 -9.84 7.81 -8.37
C LEU A 33 -10.34 6.77 -9.37
N THR A 34 -9.67 6.68 -10.52
CA THR A 34 -9.82 5.53 -11.42
C THR A 34 -9.20 4.27 -10.80
N PRO A 35 -9.59 3.05 -11.22
CA PRO A 35 -8.91 1.82 -10.82
C PRO A 35 -7.38 1.87 -11.01
N GLU A 36 -6.93 2.45 -12.13
CA GLU A 36 -5.52 2.62 -12.45
C GLU A 36 -4.82 3.56 -11.46
N ASP A 37 -5.47 4.67 -11.08
CA ASP A 37 -4.94 5.58 -10.06
C ASP A 37 -4.86 4.93 -8.68
N GLY A 38 -5.92 4.22 -8.27
CA GLY A 38 -5.98 3.55 -6.97
C GLY A 38 -4.98 2.40 -6.84
N ALA A 39 -4.57 1.79 -7.95
CA ALA A 39 -3.58 0.72 -7.98
C ALA A 39 -2.13 1.22 -7.78
N LYS A 40 -1.85 2.51 -7.98
CA LYS A 40 -0.47 3.06 -7.94
C LYS A 40 0.26 2.77 -6.63
N THR A 41 -0.39 2.99 -5.48
CA THR A 41 0.22 2.67 -4.17
C THR A 41 0.53 1.18 -4.06
N ALA A 42 -0.42 0.31 -4.40
CA ALA A 42 -0.22 -1.13 -4.33
C ALA A 42 0.93 -1.60 -5.26
N PHE A 43 0.96 -1.10 -6.50
CA PHE A 43 2.00 -1.42 -7.48
C PHE A 43 3.39 -0.98 -7.00
N ARG A 44 3.51 0.24 -6.47
CA ARG A 44 4.77 0.77 -5.94
C ARG A 44 5.30 -0.09 -4.78
N TYR A 45 4.43 -0.51 -3.87
CA TYR A 45 4.84 -1.32 -2.72
C TYR A 45 5.07 -2.79 -3.06
N ALA A 46 4.47 -3.28 -4.14
CA ALA A 46 4.74 -4.62 -4.68
C ALA A 46 6.09 -4.72 -5.41
N THR A 47 6.63 -3.58 -5.90
CA THR A 47 7.87 -3.51 -6.67
C THR A 47 9.02 -2.85 -5.91
N LEU A 48 8.96 -2.85 -4.57
CA LEU A 48 10.00 -2.24 -3.74
C LEU A 48 11.38 -2.90 -3.93
N PRO A 49 12.46 -2.10 -3.90
CA PRO A 49 13.80 -2.63 -3.79
C PRO A 49 14.05 -3.27 -2.40
N ALA A 50 15.17 -3.99 -2.28
CA ALA A 50 15.53 -4.70 -1.05
C ALA A 50 15.76 -3.77 0.16
N ASP A 51 16.09 -2.51 -0.05
CA ASP A 51 16.22 -1.45 0.97
C ASP A 51 14.90 -0.70 1.23
N GLY A 52 13.81 -1.08 0.55
CA GLY A 52 12.49 -0.48 0.70
C GLY A 52 11.85 -0.68 2.09
N PRO A 53 10.83 0.12 2.42
CA PRO A 53 10.18 0.11 3.73
C PRO A 53 9.47 -1.22 4.02
N THR A 54 9.36 -1.54 5.31
CA THR A 54 8.56 -2.66 5.83
C THR A 54 7.91 -2.24 7.15
N GLY A 55 6.71 -2.72 7.43
CA GLY A 55 6.00 -2.46 8.69
C GLY A 55 5.24 -1.15 8.77
N GLY A 56 4.91 -0.50 7.63
CA GLY A 56 4.19 0.78 7.62
C GLY A 56 2.82 0.74 6.96
N PHE A 57 2.08 1.84 7.12
CA PHE A 57 0.83 2.13 6.41
C PHE A 57 1.08 3.32 5.48
N PHE A 58 0.70 3.19 4.20
CA PHE A 58 1.09 4.16 3.18
C PHE A 58 -0.04 4.51 2.21
N TYR A 59 -0.07 5.76 1.78
CA TYR A 59 -0.80 6.23 0.60
C TYR A 59 0.20 6.93 -0.31
N MET A 60 0.39 6.45 -1.54
CA MET A 60 1.47 6.89 -2.43
C MET A 60 2.83 6.85 -1.72
N GLU A 61 3.52 7.98 -1.56
CA GLU A 61 4.82 8.05 -0.90
C GLU A 61 4.71 8.40 0.60
N ASP A 62 3.52 8.77 1.05
CA ASP A 62 3.28 9.25 2.39
C ASP A 62 3.07 8.11 3.37
N ARG A 63 3.81 8.16 4.48
CA ARG A 63 3.58 7.28 5.63
C ARG A 63 2.44 7.84 6.49
N LEU A 64 1.39 7.05 6.64
CA LEU A 64 0.23 7.39 7.45
C LEU A 64 0.39 6.90 8.89
N PRO A 65 -0.25 7.57 9.87
CA PRO A 65 -0.39 7.03 11.21
C PRO A 65 -1.27 5.77 11.18
N TRP A 66 -1.03 4.88 12.16
CA TRP A 66 -1.83 3.66 12.33
C TRP A 66 -3.18 3.95 12.99
#